data_AF-A0A2E7JF43-F1
#
_entry.id   AF-A0A2E7JF43-F1
#
_cell.length_a   1.000
_cell.length_b   1.000
_cell.length_c   1.000
_cell.angle_alpha   90.00
_cell.angle_beta   90.00
_cell.angle_gamma   90.00
#
_symmetry.space_group_name_H-M   'P 1'
#
loop_
_entity.id
_entity.type
_entity.pdbx_description
1 polymer ?
#
loop_
_entity_poly.entity_id
_entity_poly.type
_entity_poly.pdbx_seq_one_letter_code
_entity_poly.pdbx_strand_id
1 'polypeptide(L)'
;MSISLDEISTLESVLNEQFSQDRLSFKMSVHFVKDRMNHPRNNPSITLTELKGIFNRLTTVYISKLLLLKHLDTFNVRCTKTDINIPCAVEMSIDRTGSDHRQIIAITVMRKKGFVSKDPIEFKV
;
A
#
# COMPACT_ATOMS: atom_id res chain seq x y z
N MET A 1 -12.09 -11.64 -12.70
CA MET A 1 -10.77 -11.45 -13.33
C MET A 1 -9.73 -11.42 -12.23
N SER A 2 -8.67 -12.22 -12.36
CA SER A 2 -7.50 -12.19 -11.48
C SER A 2 -6.55 -11.08 -11.93
N ILE A 3 -5.89 -10.43 -10.98
CA ILE A 3 -4.85 -9.43 -11.25
C ILE A 3 -3.58 -10.17 -11.70
N SER A 4 -2.98 -9.77 -12.80
CA SER A 4 -1.70 -10.31 -13.27
C SER A 4 -0.50 -9.68 -12.55
N LEU A 5 0.66 -10.34 -12.62
CA LEU A 5 1.90 -9.80 -12.06
C LEU A 5 2.36 -8.53 -12.79
N ASP A 6 2.13 -8.45 -14.09
CA ASP A 6 2.52 -7.28 -14.89
C ASP A 6 1.66 -6.06 -14.55
N GLU A 7 0.36 -6.27 -14.35
CA GLU A 7 -0.56 -5.20 -13.93
C GLU A 7 -0.20 -4.63 -12.56
N ILE A 8 0.16 -5.48 -11.60
CA ILE A 8 0.52 -5.02 -10.27
C ILE A 8 1.92 -4.37 -10.26
N SER A 9 2.87 -4.89 -11.04
CA SER A 9 4.17 -4.25 -11.23
C SER A 9 4.01 -2.87 -11.87
N THR A 10 3.13 -2.73 -12.86
CA THR A 10 2.83 -1.44 -13.50
C THR A 10 2.23 -0.46 -12.50
N LEU A 11 1.33 -0.92 -11.62
CA LEU A 11 0.78 -0.08 -10.55
C LEU A 11 1.88 0.40 -9.60
N GLU A 12 2.78 -0.47 -9.17
CA GLU A 12 3.92 -0.08 -8.32
C GLU A 12 4.83 0.94 -9.02
N SER A 13 5.14 0.75 -10.29
CA SER A 13 5.94 1.69 -11.08
C SER A 13 5.28 3.07 -11.19
N VAL A 14 3.97 3.12 -11.49
CA VAL A 14 3.22 4.38 -11.59
C VAL A 14 3.20 5.12 -10.26
N LEU A 15 3.03 4.40 -9.14
CA LEU A 15 3.11 5.01 -7.81
C LEU A 15 4.50 5.58 -7.55
N ASN A 16 5.57 4.83 -7.86
CA ASN A 16 6.93 5.29 -7.66
C ASN A 16 7.31 6.47 -8.57
N GLU A 17 6.78 6.54 -9.78
CA GLU A 17 6.96 7.70 -10.67
C GLU A 17 6.32 8.96 -10.06
N GLN A 18 5.13 8.82 -9.47
CA GLN A 18 4.45 9.91 -8.76
C GLN A 18 5.28 10.45 -7.60
N PHE A 19 6.01 9.59 -6.88
CA PHE A 19 6.89 9.98 -5.78
C PHE A 19 8.34 10.22 -6.20
N SER A 20 8.67 10.27 -7.48
CA SER A 20 10.07 10.42 -7.92
C SER A 20 10.76 11.69 -7.41
N GLN A 21 9.97 12.74 -7.11
CA GLN A 21 10.44 14.00 -6.52
C GLN A 21 10.32 14.01 -4.99
N ASP A 22 9.57 13.07 -4.42
CA ASP A 22 9.43 12.88 -2.99
C ASP A 22 10.47 11.85 -2.54
N ARG A 23 11.01 11.97 -1.33
CA ARG A 23 11.94 10.95 -0.79
C ARG A 23 11.18 9.73 -0.29
N LEU A 24 10.29 9.22 -1.13
CA LEU A 24 9.28 8.22 -0.82
C LEU A 24 9.15 7.23 -1.98
N SER A 25 8.98 5.96 -1.66
CA SER A 25 8.69 4.90 -2.64
C SER A 25 7.66 3.93 -2.07
N PHE A 26 6.95 3.26 -2.95
CA PHE A 26 6.06 2.15 -2.63
C PHE A 26 6.64 0.84 -3.13
N LYS A 27 6.46 -0.19 -2.33
CA LYS A 27 6.83 -1.57 -2.66
C LYS A 27 5.75 -2.52 -2.21
N MET A 28 5.32 -3.40 -3.10
CA MET A 28 4.40 -4.48 -2.77
C MET A 28 5.23 -5.73 -2.44
N SER A 29 4.99 -6.29 -1.26
CA SER A 29 5.71 -7.49 -0.85
C SER A 29 5.33 -8.71 -1.69
N VAL A 30 6.18 -9.73 -1.69
CA VAL A 30 5.87 -11.03 -2.30
C VAL A 30 4.56 -11.61 -1.74
N HIS A 31 4.32 -11.43 -0.44
CA HIS A 31 3.10 -11.91 0.20
C HIS A 31 1.85 -11.19 -0.35
N PHE A 32 1.91 -9.88 -0.52
CA PHE A 32 0.84 -9.11 -1.16
C PHE A 32 0.54 -9.64 -2.57
N VAL A 33 1.59 -9.73 -3.40
CA VAL A 33 1.48 -9.96 -4.83
C VAL A 33 1.15 -11.43 -5.16
N LYS A 34 1.89 -12.39 -4.60
CA LYS A 34 1.73 -13.80 -4.96
C LYS A 34 0.65 -14.50 -4.14
N ASP A 35 0.58 -14.20 -2.84
CA ASP A 35 -0.23 -15.02 -1.94
C ASP A 35 -1.63 -14.43 -1.70
N ARG A 36 -1.79 -13.10 -1.78
CA ARG A 36 -2.95 -12.44 -1.16
C ARG A 36 -3.86 -11.67 -2.10
N MET A 37 -3.36 -11.04 -3.17
CA MET A 37 -4.22 -10.23 -4.05
C MET A 37 -5.32 -11.06 -4.74
N ASN A 38 -4.99 -12.27 -5.21
CA ASN A 38 -5.92 -13.19 -5.88
C ASN A 38 -6.45 -14.32 -4.98
N HIS A 39 -6.23 -14.25 -3.67
CA HIS A 39 -6.61 -15.33 -2.77
C HIS A 39 -8.14 -15.49 -2.70
N PRO A 40 -8.69 -16.73 -2.70
CA PRO A 40 -10.14 -17.01 -2.63
C PRO A 40 -10.88 -16.43 -1.41
N ARG A 41 -10.15 -15.95 -0.40
CA ARG A 41 -10.73 -15.32 0.79
C ARG A 41 -11.29 -13.93 0.49
N ASN A 42 -10.82 -13.33 -0.61
CA ASN A 42 -11.34 -12.08 -1.10
C ASN A 42 -12.63 -12.37 -1.85
N ASN A 43 -13.76 -12.21 -1.17
CA ASN A 43 -15.08 -12.39 -1.75
C ASN A 43 -15.93 -11.11 -1.58
N PRO A 44 -16.25 -10.39 -2.67
CA PRO A 44 -15.83 -10.65 -4.05
C PRO A 44 -14.31 -10.48 -4.25
N SER A 45 -13.77 -11.01 -5.36
CA SER A 45 -12.35 -10.86 -5.69
C SER A 45 -11.94 -9.38 -5.71
N ILE A 46 -10.70 -9.09 -5.33
CA ILE A 46 -10.16 -7.73 -5.41
C ILE A 46 -9.80 -7.45 -6.87
N THR A 47 -10.20 -6.28 -7.35
CA THR A 47 -9.92 -5.83 -8.71
C THR A 47 -8.74 -4.86 -8.74
N LEU A 48 -8.06 -4.79 -9.89
CA LEU A 48 -7.00 -3.81 -10.10
C LEU A 48 -7.51 -2.37 -9.95
N THR A 49 -8.74 -2.10 -10.40
CA THR A 49 -9.38 -0.79 -10.27
C THR A 49 -9.57 -0.38 -8.82
N GLU A 50 -9.95 -1.31 -7.94
CA GLU A 50 -10.04 -1.04 -6.50
C GLU A 50 -8.67 -0.71 -5.91
N LEU A 51 -7.62 -1.47 -6.25
CA LEU A 51 -6.27 -1.19 -5.78
C LEU A 51 -5.78 0.19 -6.25
N LYS A 52 -5.94 0.49 -7.54
CA LYS A 52 -5.63 1.82 -8.12
C LYS A 52 -6.35 2.94 -7.36
N GLY A 53 -7.66 2.78 -7.13
CA GLY A 53 -8.45 3.77 -6.40
C GLY A 53 -7.99 3.96 -4.95
N ILE A 54 -7.62 2.88 -4.26
CA ILE A 54 -7.12 2.91 -2.88
C ILE A 54 -5.78 3.65 -2.82
N PHE A 55 -4.80 3.25 -3.63
CA PHE A 55 -3.48 3.86 -3.61
C PHE A 55 -3.52 5.32 -4.07
N ASN A 56 -4.27 5.65 -5.13
CA ASN A 56 -4.40 7.04 -5.59
C ASN A 56 -5.01 7.95 -4.51
N ARG A 57 -6.03 7.48 -3.79
CA ARG A 57 -6.61 8.23 -2.67
C ARG A 57 -5.64 8.35 -1.50
N LEU A 58 -4.96 7.27 -1.15
CA LEU A 58 -3.93 7.27 -0.11
C LEU A 58 -2.88 8.34 -0.40
N THR A 59 -2.40 8.40 -1.64
CA THR A 59 -1.30 9.27 -2.05
C THR A 59 -1.74 10.69 -2.35
N THR A 60 -3.01 10.93 -2.67
CA THR A 60 -3.52 12.30 -2.85
C THR A 60 -3.94 12.92 -1.51
N VAL A 61 -4.57 12.14 -0.62
CA VAL A 61 -5.16 12.66 0.62
C VAL A 61 -4.17 12.62 1.79
N TYR A 62 -3.32 11.60 1.85
CA TYR A 62 -2.49 11.32 3.03
C TYR A 62 -0.99 11.47 2.79
N ILE A 63 -0.53 11.99 1.64
CA ILE A 63 0.91 12.15 1.35
C ILE A 63 1.67 12.87 2.45
N SER A 64 1.17 14.00 2.94
CA SER A 64 1.83 14.74 4.02
C SER A 64 1.95 13.91 5.30
N LYS A 65 0.98 13.02 5.58
CA LYS A 65 1.06 12.12 6.74
C LYS A 65 2.03 10.96 6.50
N LEU A 66 2.07 10.43 5.28
CA LEU A 66 3.00 9.38 4.89
C LEU A 66 4.46 9.82 5.03
N LEU A 67 4.75 11.08 4.71
CA LEU A 67 6.08 11.69 4.88
C LEU A 67 6.48 11.88 6.34
N LEU A 68 5.52 11.91 7.28
CA LEU A 68 5.75 12.08 8.72
C LEU A 68 5.90 10.77 9.49
N LEU A 69 5.55 9.63 8.88
CA LEU A 69 5.75 8.31 9.50
C LEU A 69 7.24 8.11 9.80
N LYS A 70 7.61 7.26 10.75
CA LYS A 70 9.00 6.97 11.15
C LYS A 70 9.44 5.58 10.68
N HIS A 71 10.73 5.30 10.77
CA HIS A 71 11.23 3.95 10.53
C HIS A 71 10.53 2.95 11.45
N LEU A 72 10.12 1.81 10.90
CA LEU A 72 9.37 0.73 11.58
C LEU A 72 7.94 1.08 12.01
N ASP A 73 7.41 2.25 11.61
CA ASP A 73 6.00 2.51 11.78
C ASP A 73 5.17 1.52 10.96
N THR A 74 4.08 1.06 11.56
CA THR A 74 3.10 0.17 10.95
C THR A 74 1.75 0.87 10.89
N PHE A 75 1.03 0.66 9.80
CA PHE A 75 -0.27 1.28 9.59
C PHE A 75 -1.16 0.45 8.67
N ASN A 76 -2.46 0.60 8.81
CA ASN A 76 -3.42 -0.03 7.91
C ASN A 76 -4.04 0.99 6.96
N VAL A 77 -4.05 0.68 5.66
CA VAL A 77 -4.85 1.41 4.67
C VAL A 77 -6.18 0.68 4.50
N ARG A 78 -7.27 1.34 4.88
CA ARG A 78 -8.61 0.76 4.85
C ARG A 78 -9.48 1.48 3.86
N CYS A 79 -9.96 0.75 2.85
CA CYS A 79 -11.04 1.22 2.01
C CYS A 79 -12.38 1.02 2.70
N THR A 80 -13.01 2.13 3.06
CA THR A 80 -14.29 2.12 3.78
C THR A 80 -15.47 1.68 2.91
N LYS A 81 -15.33 1.76 1.58
CA LYS A 81 -16.37 1.38 0.62
C LYS A 81 -16.38 -0.11 0.28
N THR A 82 -15.19 -0.71 0.15
CA THR A 82 -15.04 -2.07 -0.40
C THR A 82 -14.55 -3.08 0.64
N ASP A 83 -14.35 -2.64 1.88
CA ASP A 83 -13.82 -3.45 2.99
C ASP A 83 -12.43 -4.06 2.70
N ILE A 84 -11.66 -3.45 1.80
CA ILE A 84 -10.28 -3.84 1.51
C ILE A 84 -9.35 -3.20 2.54
N ASN A 85 -8.47 -4.02 3.11
CA ASN A 85 -7.47 -3.62 4.09
C ASN A 85 -6.09 -3.99 3.58
N ILE A 86 -5.15 -3.05 3.68
CA ILE A 86 -3.76 -3.19 3.26
C ILE A 86 -2.88 -2.74 4.43
N PRO A 87 -2.49 -3.68 5.31
CA PRO A 87 -1.43 -3.44 6.28
C PRO A 87 -0.10 -3.11 5.58
N CYS A 88 0.54 -2.07 6.07
CA CYS A 88 1.77 -1.51 5.55
C CYS A 88 2.79 -1.29 6.68
N ALA A 89 4.07 -1.28 6.31
CA ALA A 89 5.16 -0.86 7.16
C ALA A 89 6.04 0.17 6.46
N VAL A 90 6.83 0.89 7.26
CA VAL A 90 7.76 1.90 6.78
C VAL A 90 9.19 1.44 7.03
N GLU A 91 9.96 1.32 5.96
CA GLU A 91 11.41 1.21 6.03
C GLU A 91 12.05 2.54 5.65
N MET A 92 13.12 2.91 6.34
CA MET A 92 13.91 4.08 6.00
C MET A 92 15.31 3.61 5.67
N SER A 93 15.88 4.15 4.61
CA SER A 93 17.27 3.95 4.24
C SER A 93 17.92 5.31 4.04
N ILE A 94 19.21 5.42 4.33
CA ILE A 94 19.99 6.60 3.97
C ILE A 94 20.68 6.28 2.67
N ASP A 95 20.51 7.13 1.67
CA ASP A 95 21.21 6.98 0.40
C ASP A 95 22.70 7.36 0.52
N ARG A 96 23.46 7.16 -0.56
CA ARG A 96 24.89 7.48 -0.57
C ARG A 96 25.19 8.98 -0.41
N THR A 97 24.20 9.84 -0.65
CA THR A 97 24.30 11.30 -0.52
C THR A 97 23.95 11.79 0.89
N GLY A 98 23.52 10.89 1.78
CA GLY A 98 23.09 11.22 3.13
C GLY A 98 21.61 11.59 3.24
N SER A 99 20.85 11.50 2.15
CA SER A 99 19.41 11.78 2.15
C SER A 99 18.63 10.58 2.65
N ASP A 100 17.68 10.80 3.57
CA ASP A 100 16.76 9.75 3.99
C ASP A 100 15.76 9.47 2.87
N HIS A 101 15.55 8.18 2.60
CA HIS A 101 14.56 7.66 1.66
C HIS A 101 13.59 6.76 2.41
N ARG A 102 12.30 7.00 2.20
CA ARG A 102 11.22 6.27 2.85
C ARG A 102 10.62 5.25 1.89
N GLN A 103 10.55 4.00 2.29
CA GLN A 103 9.87 2.95 1.55
C GLN A 103 8.63 2.50 2.32
N ILE A 104 7.46 2.67 1.71
CA ILE A 104 6.20 2.12 2.19
C ILE A 104 6.02 0.73 1.59
N ILE A 105 5.96 -0.26 2.46
CA ILE A 105 5.85 -1.66 2.09
C ILE A 105 4.43 -2.12 2.33
N ALA A 106 3.68 -2.43 1.27
CA ALA A 106 2.40 -3.10 1.36
C ALA A 106 2.63 -4.59 1.67
N ILE A 107 2.37 -4.99 2.91
CA ILE A 107 2.69 -6.33 3.42
C ILE A 107 1.67 -7.35 2.92
N THR A 108 0.39 -6.98 2.90
CA THR A 108 -0.69 -7.91 2.57
C THR A 108 -1.90 -7.14 2.09
N VAL A 109 -2.87 -7.85 1.53
CA VAL A 109 -4.15 -7.29 1.12
C VAL A 109 -5.28 -8.25 1.41
N MET A 110 -6.38 -7.75 1.97
CA MET A 110 -7.55 -8.57 2.24
C MET A 110 -8.86 -7.82 2.17
N ARG A 111 -9.88 -8.44 1.57
CA ARG A 111 -11.26 -7.99 1.71
C ARG A 111 -11.86 -8.65 2.96
N LYS A 112 -12.19 -7.85 3.98
CA LYS A 112 -12.83 -8.33 5.21
C LYS A 112 -13.67 -7.23 5.86
N LYS A 113 -14.98 -7.43 5.87
CA LYS A 113 -15.92 -6.56 6.57
C LYS A 113 -15.69 -6.62 8.08
N GLY A 114 -15.79 -5.46 8.74
CA GLY A 114 -15.56 -5.37 10.19
C GLY A 114 -14.12 -5.65 10.61
N PHE A 115 -13.14 -5.49 9.71
CA PHE A 115 -11.74 -5.59 10.08
C PHE A 115 -11.40 -4.57 11.17
N VAL A 116 -10.70 -5.05 12.20
CA VAL A 116 -10.14 -4.24 13.27
C VAL A 116 -8.64 -4.30 13.11
N SER A 117 -8.05 -3.17 12.75
CA SER A 117 -6.60 -3.04 12.67
C SER A 117 -5.98 -3.18 14.06
N LYS A 118 -4.84 -3.87 14.15
CA LYS A 118 -3.99 -3.85 15.34
C LYS A 118 -2.98 -2.71 15.30
N ASP A 119 -2.81 -2.10 14.13
CA ASP A 119 -1.86 -1.01 13.92
C ASP A 119 -2.37 0.28 14.59
N PRO A 120 -1.49 1.09 15.19
CA PRO A 120 -1.86 2.33 15.87
C PRO A 120 -2.35 3.41 14.90
N ILE A 121 -1.96 3.32 13.63
CA ILE A 121 -2.29 4.28 12.58
C ILE A 121 -3.20 3.60 11.54
N GLU A 122 -4.30 4.27 11.21
CA GLU A 122 -5.22 3.82 10.16
C GLU A 122 -5.53 4.96 9.18
N PHE A 123 -5.25 4.74 7.90
CA PHE A 123 -5.64 5.64 6.82
C PHE A 123 -6.91 5.13 6.16
N LYS A 124 -8.01 5.87 6.33
CA LYS A 124 -9.32 5.53 5.77
C LYS A 124 -9.50 6.23 4.42
N VAL A 125 -9.69 5.44 3.37
CA VAL A 125 -9.88 5.90 1.97
C VAL A 125 -11.23 5.50 1.38
#